data_AF-A0A944L6I3-F1
#
_entry.id   AF-A0A944L6I3-F1
#
_cell.length_a   1.000
_cell.length_b   1.000
_cell.length_c   1.000
_cell.angle_alpha   90.00
_cell.angle_beta   90.00
_cell.angle_gamma   90.00
#
_symmetry.space_group_name_H-M   'P 1'
#
loop_
_entity.id
_entity.type
_entity.pdbx_description
1 polymer ?
#
loop_
_entity_poly.entity_id
_entity_poly.type
_entity_poly.pdbx_seq_one_letter_code
_entity_poly.pdbx_strand_id
1 'polypeptide(L)'
;MLDAAGGYAYFLQAYGRALWQTASDKVITVGDARLAVELGTADLDHGFFVARWQRATPAERSYLRAMSQDGESPSATANLSSRLGKDHSSLTSQRARLIEKGIIFAPEHGLVQFTVPGMGAFIARQKD
;
A
#
# COMPACT_ATOMS: atom_id res chain seq x y z
N MET A 1 -15.95 0.74 -6.91
CA MET A 1 -14.72 1.36 -7.46
C MET A 1 -14.21 2.48 -6.56
N LEU A 2 -15.06 3.42 -6.11
CA LEU A 2 -14.63 4.50 -5.21
C LEU A 2 -14.02 3.96 -3.91
N ASP A 3 -14.68 3.00 -3.25
CA ASP A 3 -14.15 2.37 -2.04
C ASP A 3 -12.80 1.70 -2.30
N ALA A 4 -12.67 0.97 -3.41
CA ALA A 4 -11.42 0.33 -3.83
C ALA A 4 -10.29 1.32 -4.16
N ALA A 5 -10.63 2.57 -4.51
CA ALA A 5 -9.65 3.61 -4.78
C ALA A 5 -9.14 4.27 -3.49
N GLY A 6 -9.86 4.11 -2.37
CA GLY A 6 -9.45 4.66 -1.07
C GLY A 6 -9.23 6.17 -1.09
N GLY A 7 -9.97 6.91 -1.93
CA GLY A 7 -9.80 8.35 -2.12
C GLY A 7 -8.60 8.76 -2.98
N TYR A 8 -7.84 7.82 -3.55
CA TYR A 8 -6.67 8.11 -4.37
C TYR A 8 -7.03 8.25 -5.84
N ALA A 9 -7.00 9.48 -6.37
CA ALA A 9 -7.44 9.79 -7.74
C ALA A 9 -6.77 8.94 -8.83
N TYR A 10 -5.48 8.65 -8.67
CA TYR A 10 -4.74 7.80 -9.62
C TYR A 10 -5.29 6.36 -9.68
N PHE A 11 -5.77 5.82 -8.56
CA PHE A 11 -6.37 4.47 -8.54
C PHE A 11 -7.71 4.45 -9.24
N LEU A 12 -8.52 5.49 -9.05
CA LEU A 12 -9.77 5.64 -9.80
C LEU A 12 -9.51 5.69 -11.32
N GLN A 13 -8.44 6.37 -11.75
CA GLN A 13 -8.04 6.39 -13.16
C GLN A 13 -7.56 5.02 -13.65
N ALA A 14 -6.79 4.28 -12.85
CA ALA A 14 -6.36 2.93 -13.19
C ALA A 14 -7.55 1.99 -13.38
N TYR A 15 -8.50 1.99 -12.43
CA TYR A 15 -9.71 1.18 -12.53
C TYR A 15 -10.62 1.65 -13.68
N GLY A 16 -10.72 2.95 -13.93
CA GLY A 16 -11.49 3.49 -15.06
C GLY A 16 -10.93 3.06 -16.42
N ARG A 17 -9.59 3.01 -16.55
CA ARG A 17 -8.94 2.48 -17.74
C ARG A 17 -9.23 0.99 -17.93
N ALA A 18 -9.07 0.19 -16.88
CA ALA A 18 -9.36 -1.24 -16.92
C ALA A 18 -10.83 -1.48 -17.33
N LEU A 19 -11.76 -0.73 -16.74
CA LEU A 19 -13.19 -0.78 -17.05
C LEU A 19 -13.48 -0.51 -18.53
N TRP A 20 -12.86 0.54 -19.08
CA TRP A 20 -13.02 0.89 -20.50
C TRP A 20 -12.47 -0.19 -21.43
N GLN A 21 -11.41 -0.90 -21.03
CA GLN A 21 -10.78 -1.95 -21.82
C GLN A 21 -11.54 -3.27 -21.75
N THR A 22 -12.27 -3.54 -20.67
CA THR A 22 -12.90 -4.84 -20.41
C THR A 22 -14.39 -4.86 -20.72
N ALA A 23 -15.06 -3.71 -20.69
CA ALA A 23 -16.49 -3.64 -20.99
C ALA A 23 -16.76 -4.10 -22.43
N SER A 24 -17.66 -5.08 -22.57
CA SER A 24 -18.00 -5.70 -23.86
C SER A 24 -19.15 -4.98 -24.59
N ASP A 25 -19.85 -4.08 -23.91
CA ASP A 25 -20.97 -3.29 -24.44
C ASP A 25 -20.95 -1.86 -23.86
N LYS A 26 -21.82 -1.00 -24.36
CA LYS A 26 -21.96 0.42 -23.99
C LYS A 26 -22.52 0.62 -22.59
N VAL A 27 -23.24 -0.35 -22.05
CA VAL A 27 -23.82 -0.29 -20.72
C VAL A 27 -22.92 -1.02 -19.74
N ILE A 28 -22.30 -0.26 -18.84
CA ILE A 28 -21.40 -0.81 -17.82
C ILE A 28 -22.23 -1.42 -16.69
N THR A 29 -21.94 -2.68 -16.37
CA THR A 29 -22.56 -3.41 -15.27
C THR A 29 -21.71 -3.37 -14.00
N VAL A 30 -22.29 -3.80 -12.88
CA VAL A 30 -21.54 -4.02 -11.63
C VAL A 30 -20.47 -5.12 -11.80
N GLY A 31 -20.72 -6.11 -12.67
CA GLY A 31 -19.75 -7.15 -12.99
C GLY A 31 -18.49 -6.59 -13.64
N ASP A 32 -18.67 -5.71 -14.62
CA ASP A 32 -17.56 -5.01 -15.28
C ASP A 32 -16.77 -4.16 -14.29
N ALA A 33 -17.47 -3.44 -13.41
CA ALA A 33 -16.81 -2.64 -12.37
C ALA A 33 -16.00 -3.47 -11.38
N ARG A 34 -16.45 -4.69 -11.03
CA ARG A 34 -15.69 -5.61 -10.17
C ARG A 34 -14.46 -6.16 -10.88
N LEU A 35 -14.61 -6.60 -12.13
CA LEU A 35 -13.50 -7.08 -12.95
C LEU A 35 -12.44 -5.99 -13.18
N ALA A 36 -12.88 -4.75 -13.42
CA ALA A 36 -12.00 -3.61 -13.59
C ALA A 36 -11.19 -3.27 -12.33
N VAL A 37 -11.78 -3.42 -11.14
CA VAL A 37 -11.04 -3.29 -9.88
C VAL A 37 -9.99 -4.38 -9.76
N GLU A 38 -10.35 -5.63 -10.02
CA GLU A 38 -9.41 -6.76 -9.95
C GLU A 38 -8.21 -6.57 -10.89
N LEU A 39 -8.47 -6.31 -12.18
CA LEU A 39 -7.43 -6.11 -13.19
C LEU A 39 -6.61 -4.85 -12.92
N GLY A 40 -7.26 -3.74 -12.57
CA GLY A 40 -6.55 -2.52 -12.24
C GLY A 40 -5.72 -2.62 -10.96
N THR A 41 -6.14 -3.41 -9.96
CA THR A 41 -5.32 -3.69 -8.78
C THR A 41 -4.12 -4.56 -9.16
N ALA A 42 -4.27 -5.53 -10.06
CA ALA A 42 -3.12 -6.29 -10.58
C ALA A 42 -2.11 -5.37 -11.29
N ASP A 43 -2.58 -4.45 -12.15
CA ASP A 43 -1.70 -3.46 -12.79
C ASP A 43 -0.96 -2.57 -11.77
N LEU A 44 -1.67 -2.13 -10.71
CA LEU A 44 -1.06 -1.38 -9.61
C LEU A 44 -0.02 -2.21 -8.86
N ASP A 45 -0.27 -3.51 -8.63
CA ASP A 45 0.69 -4.42 -8.01
C ASP A 45 1.97 -4.53 -8.86
N HIS A 46 1.83 -4.72 -10.17
CA HIS A 46 2.95 -4.90 -11.11
C HIS A 46 3.76 -3.64 -11.42
N GLY A 47 3.18 -2.45 -11.21
CA GLY A 47 3.86 -1.18 -11.47
C GLY A 47 4.00 -0.32 -10.21
N PHE A 48 2.87 0.16 -9.69
CA PHE A 48 2.83 1.22 -8.69
C PHE A 48 3.35 0.80 -7.31
N PHE A 49 2.94 -0.36 -6.81
CA PHE A 49 3.32 -0.85 -5.48
C PHE A 49 4.71 -1.51 -5.50
N VAL A 50 4.99 -2.37 -6.49
CA VAL A 50 6.29 -3.05 -6.57
C VAL A 50 7.45 -2.06 -6.70
N ALA A 51 7.30 -0.95 -7.42
CA ALA A 51 8.33 0.08 -7.51
C ALA A 51 8.69 0.70 -6.15
N ARG A 52 7.70 0.88 -5.26
CA ARG A 52 7.93 1.36 -3.88
C ARG A 52 8.58 0.29 -3.02
N TRP A 53 8.12 -0.96 -3.13
CA TRP A 53 8.68 -2.09 -2.41
C TRP A 53 10.14 -2.38 -2.76
N GLN A 54 10.49 -2.30 -4.05
CA GLN A 54 11.84 -2.53 -4.54
C GLN A 54 12.84 -1.49 -4.04
N ARG A 55 12.41 -0.24 -3.81
CA ARG A 55 13.23 0.83 -3.22
C ARG A 55 13.54 0.63 -1.73
N ALA A 56 12.81 -0.25 -1.04
CA ALA A 56 13.06 -0.54 0.37
C ALA A 56 14.17 -1.60 0.52
N THR A 57 15.10 -1.37 1.45
CA THR A 57 16.13 -2.34 1.85
C THR A 57 15.50 -3.53 2.58
N PRO A 58 16.19 -4.67 2.76
CA PRO A 58 15.63 -5.82 3.49
C PRO A 58 15.14 -5.47 4.91
N ALA A 59 15.88 -4.62 5.63
CA ALA A 59 15.49 -4.16 6.97
C ALA A 59 14.25 -3.26 6.93
N GLU A 60 14.14 -2.38 5.93
CA GLU A 60 12.97 -1.53 5.72
C GLU A 60 11.74 -2.34 5.28
N ARG A 61 11.92 -3.37 4.44
CA ARG A 61 10.85 -4.30 4.07
C ARG A 61 10.28 -5.05 5.28
N SER A 62 11.14 -5.43 6.21
CA SER A 62 10.70 -6.01 7.50
C SER A 62 9.84 -5.02 8.29
N TYR A 63 10.23 -3.75 8.32
CA TYR A 63 9.45 -2.69 8.97
C TYR A 63 8.08 -2.48 8.30
N LEU A 64 8.04 -2.38 6.97
CA LEU A 64 6.80 -2.22 6.21
C LEU A 64 5.87 -3.44 6.36
N ARG A 65 6.42 -4.65 6.47
CA ARG A 65 5.66 -5.87 6.75
C ARG A 65 5.10 -5.91 8.19
N ALA A 66 5.82 -5.35 9.16
CA ALA A 66 5.28 -5.18 10.50
C ALA A 66 4.13 -4.16 10.53
N MET A 67 4.20 -3.10 9.71
CA MET A 67 3.10 -2.13 9.53
C MET A 67 1.89 -2.75 8.83
N SER A 68 2.08 -3.59 7.82
CA SER A 68 0.96 -4.16 7.05
C SER A 68 -0.02 -5.00 7.88
N GLN A 69 0.38 -5.43 9.09
CA GLN A 69 -0.50 -6.12 10.03
C GLN A 69 -1.62 -5.22 10.59
N ASP A 70 -1.46 -3.89 10.54
CA ASP A 70 -2.47 -2.92 10.97
C ASP A 70 -3.44 -2.54 9.84
N GLY A 71 -3.27 -3.12 8.65
CA GLY A 71 -4.07 -2.81 7.47
C GLY A 71 -3.88 -1.36 7.02
N GLU A 72 -5.00 -0.62 6.88
CA GLU A 72 -5.01 0.78 6.46
C GLU A 72 -4.89 1.77 7.63
N SER A 73 -4.90 1.29 8.88
CA SER A 73 -4.80 2.15 10.07
C SER A 73 -3.36 2.59 10.33
N PRO A 74 -3.14 3.75 10.98
CA PRO A 74 -1.81 4.11 11.47
C PRO A 74 -1.22 3.06 12.41
N SER A 75 0.05 2.72 12.22
CA SER A 75 0.83 1.84 13.08
C SER A 75 1.52 2.61 14.20
N ALA A 76 1.37 2.17 15.44
CA ALA A 76 2.15 2.69 16.56
C ALA A 76 3.60 2.20 16.52
N THR A 77 4.57 3.11 16.62
CA THR A 77 6.00 2.77 16.55
C THR A 77 6.43 1.83 17.69
N ALA A 78 5.79 1.92 18.86
CA ALA A 78 5.99 0.99 19.98
C ALA A 78 5.60 -0.45 19.61
N ASN A 79 4.45 -0.63 18.96
CA ASN A 79 4.00 -1.95 18.50
C ASN A 79 4.96 -2.53 17.44
N LEU A 80 5.50 -1.68 16.57
CA LEU A 80 6.48 -2.11 15.56
C LEU A 80 7.78 -2.59 16.21
N SER A 81 8.26 -1.92 17.26
CA SER A 81 9.40 -2.39 18.06
C SER A 81 9.15 -3.77 18.66
N SER A 82 7.99 -3.99 19.27
CA SER A 82 7.60 -5.30 19.83
C SER A 82 7.50 -6.39 18.76
N ARG A 83 6.86 -6.11 17.61
CA ARG A 83 6.73 -7.08 16.50
C ARG A 83 8.05 -7.46 15.87
N LEU A 84 8.99 -6.51 15.81
CA LEU A 84 10.30 -6.73 15.18
C LEU A 84 11.35 -7.25 16.18
N GLY A 85 11.04 -7.32 17.47
CA GLY A 85 12.01 -7.67 18.52
C GLY A 85 13.20 -6.71 18.56
N LYS A 86 12.95 -5.41 18.31
CA LYS A 86 13.99 -4.39 18.09
C LYS A 86 13.73 -3.15 18.92
N ASP A 87 14.78 -2.64 19.57
CA ASP A 87 14.70 -1.39 20.33
C ASP A 87 14.36 -0.21 19.43
N HIS A 88 13.66 0.77 20.00
CA HIS A 88 13.24 1.99 19.29
C HIS A 88 14.40 2.70 18.56
N SER A 89 15.55 2.81 19.21
CA SER A 89 16.76 3.43 18.65
C SER A 89 17.20 2.76 17.34
N SER A 90 17.03 1.43 17.25
CA SER A 90 17.41 0.64 16.09
C SER A 90 16.46 0.77 14.90
N LEU A 91 15.24 1.30 15.12
CA LEU A 91 14.20 1.51 14.10
C LEU A 91 14.10 2.95 13.59
N THR A 92 14.68 3.91 14.31
CA THR A 92 14.65 5.34 13.96
C THR A 92 15.20 5.60 12.55
N SER A 93 16.30 4.92 12.19
CA SER A 93 16.95 5.12 10.88
C SER A 93 16.09 4.61 9.71
N GLN A 94 15.43 3.46 9.87
CA GLN A 94 14.54 2.86 8.86
C GLN A 94 13.29 3.71 8.72
N ARG A 95 12.71 4.16 9.83
CA ARG A 95 11.58 5.11 9.81
C ARG A 95 11.94 6.37 9.03
N ALA A 96 13.06 7.01 9.33
CA ALA A 96 13.48 8.24 8.66
C ALA A 96 13.67 8.03 7.15
N ARG A 97 14.36 6.95 6.75
CA ARG A 97 14.58 6.61 5.33
C ARG A 97 13.29 6.26 4.59
N LEU A 98 12.34 5.59 5.24
CA LEU A 98 11.04 5.27 4.64
C LEU A 98 10.17 6.53 4.44
N ILE A 99 10.28 7.51 5.34
CA ILE A 99 9.66 8.84 5.19
C ILE A 99 10.31 9.60 4.05
N GLU A 100 11.65 9.65 4.00
CA GLU A 100 12.40 10.29 2.92
C GLU A 100 12.07 9.68 1.54
N LYS A 101 11.88 8.36 1.48
CA LYS A 101 11.44 7.66 0.27
C LYS A 101 9.98 7.95 -0.10
N GLY A 102 9.20 8.58 0.77
CA GLY A 102 7.78 8.84 0.60
C GLY A 102 6.92 7.57 0.63
N ILE A 103 7.38 6.50 1.28
CA ILE A 103 6.64 5.24 1.41
C ILE A 103 5.70 5.30 2.61
N ILE A 104 6.12 5.95 3.69
CA ILE A 104 5.32 6.19 4.88
C ILE A 104 5.37 7.68 5.27
N PHE A 105 4.44 8.11 6.10
CA PHE A 105 4.46 9.42 6.76
C PHE A 105 4.09 9.25 8.24
N ALA A 106 4.26 10.30 9.04
CA ALA A 106 3.88 10.32 10.45
C ALA A 106 2.66 11.24 10.62
N PRO A 107 1.44 10.70 10.77
CA PRO A 107 0.25 11.52 10.97
C PRO A 107 0.27 12.25 12.31
N GLU A 108 0.79 11.61 13.35
CA GLU A 108 0.89 12.13 14.71
C GLU A 108 2.15 11.60 15.41
N HIS A 109 2.46 12.13 16.59
CA HIS A 109 3.60 11.65 17.37
C HIS A 109 3.44 10.17 17.74
N GLY A 110 4.47 9.37 17.49
CA GLY A 110 4.46 7.92 17.79
C GLY A 110 3.69 7.06 16.78
N LEU A 111 3.10 7.64 15.73
CA LEU A 111 2.39 6.91 14.68
C LEU A 111 3.09 7.02 13.32
N VAL A 112 2.93 5.99 12.49
CA VAL A 112 3.31 6.00 11.07
C VAL A 112 2.24 5.34 10.22
N GLN A 113 2.07 5.77 8.98
CA GLN A 113 1.09 5.20 8.04
C GLN A 113 1.65 5.20 6.62
N PHE A 114 1.19 4.28 5.77
CA PHE A 114 1.53 4.28 4.35
C PHE A 114 1.03 5.57 3.67
N THR A 115 1.81 6.11 2.74
CA THR A 115 1.42 7.32 1.99
C THR A 115 0.33 7.08 0.94
N VAL A 116 0.06 5.82 0.62
CA VAL A 116 -0.89 5.40 -0.40
C VAL A 116 -1.74 4.24 0.13
N PRO A 117 -3.03 4.19 -0.18
CA PRO A 117 -3.88 3.09 0.26
C PRO A 117 -3.48 1.78 -0.43
N GLY A 118 -3.79 0.64 0.19
CA GLY A 118 -3.57 -0.69 -0.40
C GLY A 118 -2.13 -1.18 -0.37
N MET A 119 -1.16 -0.36 0.05
CA MET A 119 0.24 -0.77 0.17
C MET A 119 0.41 -1.92 1.18
N GLY A 120 -0.31 -1.86 2.31
CA GLY A 120 -0.30 -2.93 3.30
C GLY A 120 -0.82 -4.25 2.72
N ALA A 121 -1.94 -4.20 1.99
CA ALA A 121 -2.50 -5.36 1.32
C ALA A 121 -1.55 -5.95 0.26
N PHE A 122 -0.88 -5.09 -0.52
CA PHE A 122 0.15 -5.52 -1.46
C PHE A 122 1.29 -6.26 -0.76
N ILE A 123 1.83 -5.71 0.33
CA ILE A 123 2.93 -6.31 1.09
C ILE A 123 2.52 -7.67 1.68
N ALA A 124 1.29 -7.79 2.20
CA ALA A 124 0.78 -9.04 2.75
C ALA A 124 0.68 -10.18 1.71
N ARG A 125 0.56 -9.85 0.42
CA ARG A 125 0.58 -10.83 -0.69
C ARG A 125 1.99 -11.26 -1.12
N GLN A 126 3.03 -10.51 -0.75
CA GLN A 126 4.41 -10.85 -1.14
C GLN A 126 4.93 -12.02 -0.30
N LYS A 127 5.29 -13.12 -0.97
CA LYS A 127 6.11 -14.19 -0.37
C LYS A 127 7.58 -13.79 -0.45
N ASP A 128 8.36 -14.20 0.55
CA ASP A 128 9.82 -13.98 0.58
C ASP A 128 10.54 -14.70 -0.57
#